data_AF-A0A947S1Z1-F1
#
_entry.id   AF-A0A947S1Z1-F1
#
_cell.length_a   1.000
_cell.length_b   1.000
_cell.length_c   1.000
_cell.angle_alpha   90.00
_cell.angle_beta   90.00
_cell.angle_gamma   90.00
#
_symmetry.space_group_name_H-M   'P 1'
#
loop_
_entity.id
_entity.type
_entity.pdbx_description
1 polymer ?
#
loop_
_entity_poly.entity_id
_entity_poly.type
_entity_poly.pdbx_seq_one_letter_code
_entity_poly.pdbx_strand_id
1 'polypeptide(L)'
;MKIDFLKRIKKEIKTDRKTYFLLLLILVFSFFFRVYRVGDLLGFYYDQGRDALKILEMIKFQDFPAIGPTTGIEGLFLGPFWFYLLAPFYFLGNGNPVVAAIAISFFDLGAIIMLFLIGREFFSKRVGLLASFFWGFSYYFI
;
A
#
# COMPACT_ATOMS: atom_id res chain seq x y z
N MET A 1 11.87 20.42 -15.97
CA MET A 1 11.19 19.12 -16.24
C MET A 1 10.13 18.74 -15.19
N LYS A 2 10.43 18.61 -13.88
CA LYS A 2 9.42 18.21 -12.84
C LYS A 2 8.25 19.20 -12.63
N ILE A 3 8.50 20.50 -12.76
CA ILE A 3 7.47 21.56 -12.54
C ILE A 3 6.35 21.49 -13.58
N ASP A 4 6.65 21.01 -14.78
CA ASP A 4 5.69 20.95 -15.89
C ASP A 4 4.67 19.82 -15.73
N PHE A 5 5.12 18.70 -15.18
CA PHE A 5 4.27 17.52 -14.95
C PHE A 5 3.15 17.80 -13.93
N LEU A 6 3.47 18.38 -12.78
CA LEU A 6 2.48 18.70 -11.75
C LEU A 6 1.48 19.76 -12.23
N LYS A 7 1.94 20.76 -13.01
CA LYS A 7 1.06 21.76 -13.63
C LYS A 7 0.11 21.12 -14.64
N ARG A 8 0.61 20.18 -15.45
CA ARG A 8 -0.19 19.40 -16.41
C ARG A 8 -1.28 18.60 -15.71
N ILE A 9 -0.94 17.88 -14.63
CA ILE A 9 -1.93 17.13 -13.83
C ILE A 9 -2.98 18.06 -13.24
N LYS A 10 -2.58 19.16 -12.58
CA LYS A 10 -3.54 20.12 -11.99
C LYS A 10 -4.49 20.70 -13.03
N LYS A 11 -3.98 21.05 -14.21
CA LYS A 11 -4.80 21.52 -15.34
C LYS A 11 -5.76 20.43 -15.80
N GLU A 12 -5.28 19.19 -15.91
CA GLU A 12 -6.08 18.05 -16.33
C GLU A 12 -7.22 17.74 -15.34
N ILE A 13 -6.93 17.75 -14.03
CA ILE A 13 -7.94 17.57 -12.97
C ILE A 13 -9.04 18.63 -13.09
N LYS A 14 -8.66 19.88 -13.37
CA LYS A 14 -9.62 20.98 -13.52
C LYS A 14 -10.52 20.79 -14.74
N THR A 15 -9.96 20.27 -15.85
CA THR A 15 -10.67 20.04 -17.11
C THR A 15 -11.55 18.79 -17.07
N ASP A 16 -11.08 17.70 -16.46
CA ASP A 16 -11.75 16.40 -16.47
C ASP A 16 -12.12 15.92 -15.06
N ARG A 17 -12.97 16.71 -14.40
CA ARG A 17 -13.38 16.45 -13.02
C ARG A 17 -14.06 15.09 -12.83
N LYS A 18 -14.77 14.60 -13.86
CA LYS A 18 -15.50 13.33 -13.80
C LYS A 18 -14.55 12.15 -13.63
N THR A 19 -13.49 12.07 -14.44
CA THR A 19 -12.49 11.00 -14.34
C THR A 19 -11.83 10.97 -12.96
N TYR A 20 -11.39 12.13 -12.46
CA TYR A 20 -10.73 12.19 -11.16
C TYR A 20 -11.68 12.00 -9.97
N PHE A 21 -12.95 12.37 -10.11
CA PHE A 21 -13.98 12.02 -9.14
C PHE A 21 -14.22 10.50 -9.09
N LEU A 22 -14.30 9.83 -10.24
CA LEU A 22 -14.39 8.37 -10.30
C LEU A 22 -13.16 7.69 -9.69
N LEU A 23 -11.95 8.19 -9.98
CA LEU A 23 -10.73 7.70 -9.33
C LEU A 23 -10.78 7.87 -7.82
N LEU A 24 -11.25 9.02 -7.33
CA LEU A 24 -11.43 9.25 -5.89
C LEU A 24 -12.41 8.24 -5.28
N LEU A 25 -13.53 7.96 -5.94
CA LEU A 25 -14.48 6.94 -5.48
C LEU A 25 -13.81 5.56 -5.42
N ILE A 26 -13.06 5.17 -6.46
CA ILE A 26 -12.31 3.90 -6.46
C ILE A 26 -11.38 3.83 -5.25
N LEU A 27 -10.59 4.87 -4.99
CA LEU A 27 -9.65 4.91 -3.87
C LEU A 27 -10.37 4.82 -2.51
N VAL A 28 -11.43 5.62 -2.31
CA VAL A 28 -12.19 5.64 -1.05
C VAL A 28 -12.84 4.29 -0.79
N PHE A 29 -13.54 3.73 -1.76
CA PHE A 29 -14.23 2.45 -1.57
C PHE A 29 -13.25 1.28 -1.47
N SER A 30 -12.18 1.25 -2.27
CA SER A 30 -11.14 0.23 -2.16
C SER A 30 -10.49 0.23 -0.78
N PHE A 31 -10.12 1.41 -0.26
CA PHE A 31 -9.59 1.53 1.09
C PHE A 31 -10.62 1.11 2.14
N PHE A 32 -11.86 1.59 2.02
CA PHE A 32 -12.95 1.23 2.93
C PHE A 32 -13.13 -0.28 3.03
N PHE A 33 -13.23 -0.99 1.91
CA PHE A 33 -13.42 -2.44 1.92
C PHE A 33 -12.25 -3.20 2.54
N ARG A 34 -11.02 -2.70 2.44
CA ARG A 34 -9.84 -3.32 3.08
C ARG A 34 -9.79 -3.13 4.59
N VAL A 35 -10.18 -1.94 5.05
CA VAL A 35 -10.13 -1.63 6.49
C VAL A 35 -11.42 -1.98 7.22
N TYR A 36 -12.51 -2.21 6.49
CA TYR A 36 -13.79 -2.59 7.08
C TYR A 36 -13.66 -3.93 7.80
N ARG A 37 -13.84 -3.89 9.14
CA ARG A 37 -13.69 -5.05 10.03
C ARG A 37 -12.32 -5.74 9.97
N VAL A 38 -11.26 -5.01 9.60
CA VAL A 38 -9.90 -5.56 9.57
C VAL A 38 -9.48 -6.18 10.92
N GLY A 39 -9.97 -5.66 12.05
CA GLY A 39 -9.69 -6.26 13.36
C GLY A 39 -10.24 -7.67 13.55
N ASP A 40 -11.37 -7.99 12.91
CA ASP A 40 -12.01 -9.30 13.02
C ASP A 40 -11.54 -10.27 11.92
N LEU A 41 -11.17 -9.72 10.76
CA LEU A 41 -10.94 -10.49 9.53
C LEU A 41 -9.46 -10.65 9.17
N LEU A 42 -8.55 -9.96 9.87
CA LEU A 42 -7.13 -10.05 9.60
C LEU A 42 -6.62 -11.47 9.88
N GLY A 43 -6.29 -12.19 8.81
CA GLY A 43 -5.46 -13.38 8.91
C GLY A 43 -4.07 -12.98 9.38
N PHE A 44 -3.66 -13.49 10.55
CA PHE A 44 -2.34 -13.27 11.13
C PHE A 44 -1.54 -14.58 11.14
N TYR A 45 -0.78 -14.78 10.07
CA TYR A 45 -0.03 -16.00 9.76
C TYR A 45 1.42 -15.91 10.23
N TYR A 46 2.14 -17.02 10.05
CA TYR A 46 3.53 -17.18 10.48
C TYR A 46 4.44 -16.04 10.01
N ASP A 47 4.41 -15.68 8.73
CA ASP A 47 5.29 -14.62 8.21
C ASP A 47 5.00 -13.25 8.83
N GLN A 48 3.72 -12.91 9.03
CA GLN A 48 3.33 -11.65 9.67
C GLN A 48 3.75 -11.64 11.15
N GLY A 49 3.62 -12.77 11.85
CA GLY A 49 4.07 -12.95 13.23
C GLY A 49 5.59 -12.82 13.38
N ARG A 50 6.36 -13.50 12.51
CA ARG A 50 7.83 -13.40 12.46
C ARG A 50 8.26 -11.95 12.26
N ASP A 51 7.68 -11.28 11.26
CA ASP A 51 8.05 -9.91 10.92
C ASP A 51 7.66 -8.94 12.04
N ALA A 52 6.48 -9.12 12.66
CA ALA A 52 6.03 -8.33 13.80
C ALA A 52 6.98 -8.45 14.99
N LEU A 53 7.42 -9.67 15.34
CA LEU A 53 8.39 -9.88 16.41
C LEU A 53 9.70 -9.14 16.12
N LYS A 54 10.20 -9.24 14.89
CA LYS A 54 11.44 -8.54 14.51
C LYS A 54 11.32 -7.02 14.61
N ILE A 55 10.16 -6.49 14.20
CA ILE A 55 9.87 -5.06 14.31
C ILE A 55 9.76 -4.64 15.79
N LEU A 56 9.17 -5.46 16.65
CA LEU A 56 9.08 -5.17 18.09
C LEU A 56 10.47 -5.15 18.77
N GLU A 57 11.38 -6.04 18.40
CA GLU A 57 12.79 -5.99 18.84
C GLU A 57 13.44 -4.66 18.44
N MET A 58 13.22 -4.23 17.20
CA MET A 58 13.76 -2.97 16.67
C MET A 58 13.19 -1.75 17.40
N ILE A 59 11.87 -1.71 17.64
CA ILE A 59 11.22 -0.64 18.41
C ILE A 59 11.76 -0.56 19.85
N LYS A 60 12.14 -1.69 20.42
CA LYS A 60 12.76 -1.79 21.75
C LYS A 60 14.26 -1.53 21.75
N PHE A 61 14.83 -1.07 20.62
CA PHE A 61 16.26 -0.82 20.43
C PHE A 61 17.16 -2.04 20.72
N GLN A 62 16.62 -3.26 20.53
CA GLN A 62 17.35 -4.50 20.78
C GLN A 62 18.16 -4.93 19.55
N ASP A 63 17.58 -4.80 18.36
CA ASP A 63 18.26 -5.12 17.10
C ASP A 63 17.76 -4.24 15.95
N PHE A 64 18.69 -3.74 15.15
CA PHE A 64 18.41 -2.99 13.94
C PHE A 64 18.75 -3.87 12.73
N PRO A 65 17.76 -4.54 12.12
CA PRO A 65 18.02 -5.55 11.12
C PRO A 65 18.73 -4.96 9.89
N ALA A 66 19.93 -5.48 9.61
CA ALA A 66 20.66 -5.19 8.38
C ALA A 66 20.16 -6.03 7.18
N ILE A 67 19.49 -7.15 7.47
CA ILE A 67 18.87 -8.06 6.49
C ILE A 67 17.38 -8.18 6.77
N GLY A 68 16.60 -8.41 5.72
CA GLY A 68 15.16 -8.57 5.75
C GLY A 68 14.70 -10.00 6.06
N PRO A 69 13.40 -10.27 5.87
CA PRO A 69 12.84 -11.60 6.05
C PRO A 69 13.51 -12.67 5.17
N THR A 70 13.45 -13.92 5.61
CA THR A 70 13.86 -15.08 4.81
C THR A 70 12.95 -15.25 3.61
N THR A 71 13.51 -15.72 2.49
CA THR A 71 12.72 -16.22 1.37
C THR A 71 12.37 -17.70 1.58
N GLY A 72 11.68 -18.32 0.62
CA GLY A 72 11.51 -19.78 0.57
C GLY A 72 12.80 -20.55 0.25
N ILE A 73 13.91 -19.85 -0.04
CA ILE A 73 15.24 -20.43 -0.28
C ILE A 73 16.09 -20.19 0.96
N GLU A 74 16.63 -21.27 1.51
CA GLU A 74 17.50 -21.22 2.68
C GLU A 74 18.74 -20.35 2.41
N GLY A 75 19.08 -19.49 3.37
CA GLY A 75 20.23 -18.58 3.27
C GLY A 75 20.02 -17.36 2.36
N LEU A 76 18.86 -17.22 1.69
CA LEU A 76 18.52 -16.04 0.89
C LEU A 76 17.55 -15.12 1.64
N PHE A 77 17.96 -13.87 1.84
CA PHE A 77 17.24 -12.86 2.60
C PHE A 77 16.84 -11.66 1.73
N LEU A 78 15.71 -11.06 2.06
CA LEU A 78 15.25 -9.81 1.46
C LEU A 78 16.00 -8.61 2.05
N GLY A 79 15.78 -7.42 1.49
CA GLY A 79 16.25 -6.17 2.11
C GLY A 79 15.44 -5.82 3.36
N PRO A 80 16.05 -5.12 4.35
CA PRO A 80 15.39 -4.83 5.63
C PRO A 80 14.33 -3.72 5.56
N PHE A 81 14.20 -3.06 4.39
CA PHE A 81 13.27 -1.94 4.17
C PHE A 81 11.85 -2.24 4.66
N TRP A 82 11.38 -3.49 4.48
CA TRP A 82 10.06 -3.91 4.93
C TRP A 82 9.84 -3.71 6.43
N PHE A 83 10.83 -4.02 7.27
CA PHE A 83 10.76 -3.82 8.71
C PHE A 83 10.69 -2.33 9.06
N TYR A 84 11.56 -1.52 8.43
CA TYR A 84 11.60 -0.08 8.64
C TYR A 84 10.31 0.61 8.20
N LEU A 85 9.70 0.16 7.10
CA LEU A 85 8.45 0.70 6.60
C LEU A 85 7.30 0.48 7.60
N LEU A 86 7.24 -0.70 8.21
CA LEU A 86 6.13 -1.08 9.12
C LEU A 86 6.34 -0.64 10.56
N ALA A 87 7.58 -0.47 11.00
CA ALA A 87 7.93 -0.06 12.36
C ALA A 87 7.18 1.15 12.93
N PRO A 88 7.04 2.29 12.22
CA PRO A 88 6.28 3.41 12.77
C PRO A 88 4.82 3.03 13.05
N PHE A 89 4.22 2.14 12.28
CA PHE A 89 2.83 1.73 12.45
C PHE A 89 2.65 0.73 13.59
N TYR A 90 3.60 -0.19 13.78
CA TYR A 90 3.63 -1.03 14.98
C TYR A 90 3.90 -0.20 16.24
N PHE A 91 4.74 0.83 16.17
CA PHE A 91 4.97 1.75 17.29
C PHE A 91 3.69 2.53 17.65
N LEU A 92 3.05 3.16 16.67
CA LEU A 92 1.78 3.89 16.86
C LEU A 92 0.64 2.98 17.34
N GLY A 93 0.64 1.73 16.88
CA GLY A 93 -0.35 0.72 17.27
C GLY A 93 -0.03 -0.01 18.58
N ASN A 94 1.04 0.34 19.28
CA ASN A 94 1.51 -0.37 20.48
C ASN A 94 1.64 -1.90 20.26
N GLY A 95 2.22 -2.28 19.13
CA GLY A 95 2.38 -3.67 18.71
C GLY A 95 1.15 -4.31 18.06
N ASN A 96 0.04 -3.59 17.93
CA ASN A 96 -1.18 -4.14 17.31
C ASN A 96 -1.00 -4.31 15.78
N PRO A 97 -1.07 -5.55 15.25
CA PRO A 97 -0.91 -5.82 13.82
C PRO A 97 -2.02 -5.21 12.96
N VAL A 98 -3.17 -4.88 13.53
CA VAL A 98 -4.27 -4.21 12.84
C VAL A 98 -3.84 -2.83 12.32
N VAL A 99 -3.06 -2.08 13.10
CA VAL A 99 -2.59 -0.74 12.69
C VAL A 99 -1.60 -0.85 11.53
N ALA A 100 -0.73 -1.87 11.56
CA ALA A 100 0.17 -2.16 10.45
C ALA A 100 -0.60 -2.59 9.19
N ALA A 101 -1.64 -3.41 9.32
CA ALA A 101 -2.50 -3.81 8.20
C ALA A 101 -3.19 -2.60 7.55
N ILE A 102 -3.76 -1.68 8.35
CA ILE A 102 -4.37 -0.45 7.84
C ILE A 102 -3.33 0.40 7.07
N ALA A 103 -2.10 0.48 7.57
CA ALA A 103 -1.02 1.19 6.89
C ALA A 103 -0.64 0.56 5.55
N ILE A 104 -0.56 -0.77 5.48
CA ILE A 104 -0.34 -1.51 4.23
C ILE A 104 -1.49 -1.21 3.23
N SER A 105 -2.74 -1.24 3.69
CA SER A 105 -3.90 -0.89 2.86
C SER A 105 -3.84 0.55 2.35
N PHE A 106 -3.27 1.48 3.13
CA PHE A 106 -3.04 2.86 2.70
C PHE A 106 -1.97 2.95 1.62
N PHE A 107 -0.85 2.23 1.76
CA PHE A 107 0.20 2.20 0.74
C PHE A 107 -0.28 1.62 -0.59
N ASP A 108 -1.20 0.65 -0.57
CA ASP A 108 -1.78 0.09 -1.80
C ASP A 108 -2.57 1.14 -2.62
N LEU A 109 -3.12 2.19 -1.98
CA LEU A 109 -3.71 3.31 -2.72
C LEU A 109 -2.70 3.95 -3.69
N GLY A 110 -1.41 3.95 -3.33
CA GLY A 110 -0.32 4.36 -4.20
C GLY A 110 -0.22 3.49 -5.46
N ALA A 111 -0.37 2.17 -5.33
CA ALA A 111 -0.38 1.25 -6.46
C ALA A 111 -1.58 1.50 -7.38
N ILE A 112 -2.79 1.71 -6.82
CA ILE A 112 -4.00 2.06 -7.58
C ILE A 112 -3.79 3.36 -8.38
N ILE A 113 -3.18 4.37 -7.76
CA ILE A 113 -2.85 5.64 -8.42
C ILE A 113 -1.83 5.41 -9.53
N MET A 114 -0.77 4.62 -9.29
CA MET A 114 0.23 4.33 -10.31
C MET A 114 -0.38 3.60 -11.52
N LEU A 115 -1.27 2.64 -11.31
CA LEU A 115 -1.99 1.97 -12.39
C LEU A 115 -2.85 2.94 -13.20
N PHE A 116 -3.55 3.88 -12.55
CA PHE A 116 -4.27 4.94 -13.26
C PHE A 116 -3.32 5.75 -14.14
N LEU A 117 -2.19 6.19 -13.57
CA LEU A 117 -1.22 7.04 -14.27
C LEU A 117 -0.62 6.32 -15.48
N ILE A 118 -0.24 5.05 -15.33
CA ILE A 118 0.32 4.21 -16.41
C ILE A 118 -0.75 3.96 -17.47
N GLY A 119 -1.94 3.48 -17.10
CA GLY A 119 -3.01 3.20 -18.05
C GLY A 119 -3.47 4.44 -18.82
N ARG A 120 -3.48 5.61 -18.16
CA ARG A 120 -3.72 6.90 -18.80
C ARG A 120 -2.64 7.27 -19.81
N GLU A 121 -1.36 7.13 -19.45
CA GLU A 121 -0.24 7.59 -20.27
C GLU A 121 -0.04 6.72 -21.51
N PHE A 122 -0.16 5.39 -21.36
CA PHE A 122 0.10 4.46 -22.46
C PHE A 122 -1.13 4.19 -23.35
N PHE A 123 -2.35 4.36 -22.82
CA PHE A 123 -3.57 4.04 -23.55
C PHE A 123 -4.60 5.16 -23.49
N SER A 124 -5.37 5.24 -22.40
CA SER A 124 -6.41 6.24 -22.22
C SER A 124 -6.85 6.32 -20.76
N LYS A 125 -7.50 7.43 -20.40
CA LYS A 125 -8.08 7.59 -19.05
C LYS A 125 -9.07 6.49 -18.68
N ARG A 126 -9.83 5.98 -19.67
CA ARG A 126 -10.77 4.87 -19.47
C ARG A 126 -10.03 3.59 -19.08
N VAL A 127 -8.93 3.29 -19.77
CA VAL A 127 -8.07 2.14 -19.44
C VAL A 127 -7.43 2.31 -18.07
N GLY A 128 -6.94 3.50 -17.74
CA GLY A 128 -6.43 3.81 -16.40
C GLY A 128 -7.48 3.60 -15.31
N LEU A 129 -8.71 4.09 -15.50
CA LEU A 129 -9.81 3.87 -14.55
C LEU A 129 -10.18 2.39 -14.40
N LEU A 130 -10.26 1.65 -15.51
CA LEU A 130 -10.55 0.21 -15.47
C LEU A 130 -9.45 -0.56 -14.74
N ALA A 131 -8.17 -0.25 -15.01
CA ALA A 131 -7.04 -0.88 -14.33
C ALA A 131 -7.07 -0.62 -12.82
N SER A 132 -7.30 0.63 -12.41
CA SER A 132 -7.46 1.00 -11.00
C SER A 132 -8.67 0.34 -10.34
N PHE A 133 -9.79 0.22 -11.06
CA PHE A 133 -10.98 -0.46 -10.57
C PHE A 133 -10.70 -1.96 -10.35
N PHE A 134 -10.15 -2.66 -11.33
CA PHE A 134 -9.87 -4.08 -11.19
C PHE A 134 -8.83 -4.36 -10.10
N TRP A 135 -7.81 -3.53 -9.94
CA TRP A 135 -6.88 -3.67 -8.81
C TRP A 135 -7.56 -3.42 -7.47
N GLY A 136 -8.26 -2.28 -7.33
CA GLY A 136 -8.84 -1.86 -6.06
C GLY A 136 -9.99 -2.72 -5.54
N PHE A 137 -10.62 -3.52 -6.41
CA PHE A 137 -11.76 -4.39 -6.09
C PHE A 137 -11.48 -5.88 -6.30
N SER A 138 -10.25 -6.28 -6.63
CA SER A 138 -9.88 -7.69 -6.78
C SER A 138 -9.59 -8.33 -5.43
N TYR A 139 -10.28 -9.43 -5.10
CA TYR A 139 -10.05 -10.18 -3.87
C TYR A 139 -8.59 -10.65 -3.69
N TYR A 140 -7.87 -10.93 -4.79
CA TYR A 140 -6.47 -11.37 -4.71
C TYR A 140 -5.47 -10.24 -4.47
N PHE A 141 -5.87 -8.99 -4.74
CA PHE A 141 -5.05 -7.78 -4.53
C PHE A 141 -5.60 -6.92 -3.38
N ILE A 142 -6.59 -7.44 -2.65
CA ILE A 142 -7.18 -6.87 -1.43
C ILE A 142 -6.66 -7.68 -0.26
#